data_AF-A0A255RFI2-F1
#
_entry.id   AF-A0A255RFI2-F1
#
_cell.length_a   1.000
_cell.length_b   1.000
_cell.length_c   1.000
_cell.angle_alpha   90.00
_cell.angle_beta   90.00
_cell.angle_gamma   90.00
#
_symmetry.space_group_name_H-M   'P 1'
#
loop_
_entity.id
_entity.type
_entity.pdbx_description
1 polymer ?
#
loop_
_entity_poly.entity_id
_entity_poly.type
_entity_poly.pdbx_seq_one_letter_code
_entity_poly.pdbx_strand_id
1 'polypeptide(L)'
;MRRVCGKTERTVGQTSYGISVSAEFSVYARFTAQQTLDYLVKGFVSMSNAFEPQFTDEPVQIQRSGTGKGCLIGCLIAGGLFAAACICAGVGAWMFFTNVRDQYTSTEPMDLKTVEYSDEEMKTLKNRIEGFRQKLNAGETPEQDLELTADDINAWISADEKLKGKVFVRIEDDQVRGDVSMPLDGLPMGSGRYFNGSGTFDVSMENGELNVRMQKAEVNGEPVPEPFMEGMRGENLAKEFSKQPENAEFLKKFEDISVKDGKFILRAKRDTGENDESVSPNEIEASVEAEDDTEGSDETPATDADTSSDTTEPEPATAS
;
A
#
# COMPACT_ATOMS: atom_id res chain seq x y z
N MET A 1 -68.29 -1.07 11.60
CA MET A 1 -67.60 -1.41 10.33
C MET A 1 -66.27 -0.67 10.28
N ARG A 2 -65.17 -1.36 10.64
CA ARG A 2 -63.98 -1.64 9.80
C ARG A 2 -63.24 -0.43 9.20
N ARG A 3 -62.05 -0.15 9.74
CA ARG A 3 -60.70 -0.16 9.10
C ARG A 3 -59.76 0.69 9.99
N VAL A 4 -58.90 0.10 10.82
CA VAL A 4 -57.53 -0.37 10.52
C VAL A 4 -56.75 0.64 9.68
N CYS A 5 -55.85 1.39 10.32
CA CYS A 5 -54.63 1.88 9.68
C CYS A 5 -53.52 1.88 10.75
N GLY A 6 -52.65 0.88 10.66
CA GLY A 6 -51.49 0.71 11.51
C GLY A 6 -50.41 1.72 11.14
N LYS A 7 -49.85 2.38 12.15
CA LYS A 7 -48.69 3.26 12.03
C LYS A 7 -47.46 2.36 12.12
N THR A 8 -46.84 2.08 10.97
CA THR A 8 -45.58 1.33 10.88
C THR A 8 -44.45 2.34 10.99
N GLU A 9 -43.91 2.53 12.20
CA GLU A 9 -42.63 3.20 12.39
C GLU A 9 -41.53 2.24 11.91
N ARG A 10 -40.92 2.53 10.76
CA ARG A 10 -39.66 1.91 10.35
C ARG A 10 -38.52 2.57 11.11
N THR A 11 -38.04 1.89 12.13
CA THR A 11 -36.73 2.14 12.72
C THR A 11 -35.68 1.72 11.69
N VAL A 12 -35.04 2.70 11.05
CA VAL A 12 -33.87 2.44 10.19
C VAL A 12 -32.71 2.09 11.11
N GLY A 13 -32.24 0.85 11.00
CA GLY A 13 -31.07 0.34 11.68
C GLY A 13 -29.83 1.13 11.27
N GLN A 14 -29.26 1.82 12.25
CA GLN A 14 -27.96 2.47 12.16
C GLN A 14 -26.90 1.36 12.30
N THR A 15 -26.39 0.85 11.18
CA THR A 15 -25.25 -0.08 11.16
C THR A 15 -23.98 0.69 11.49
N SER A 16 -23.61 0.65 12.77
CA SER A 16 -22.32 1.08 13.29
C SER A 16 -21.22 0.16 12.77
N TYR A 17 -20.52 0.57 11.72
CA TYR A 17 -19.23 -0.01 11.34
C TYR A 17 -18.15 0.46 12.33
N GLY A 18 -18.07 -0.24 13.47
CA GLY A 18 -16.93 -0.18 14.37
C GLY A 18 -15.84 -1.08 13.83
N ILE A 19 -14.90 -0.53 13.06
CA ILE A 19 -13.67 -1.23 12.69
C ILE A 19 -12.82 -1.30 13.96
N SER A 20 -12.80 -2.47 14.59
CA SER A 20 -11.93 -2.77 15.72
C SER A 20 -10.49 -2.93 15.21
N VAL A 21 -9.69 -1.86 15.27
CA VAL A 21 -8.25 -1.83 14.98
C VAL A 21 -7.43 -2.51 16.10
N SER A 22 -8.02 -3.41 16.88
CA SER A 22 -7.41 -3.99 18.08
C SER A 22 -6.75 -5.36 17.86
N ALA A 23 -6.84 -5.95 16.67
CA ALA A 23 -6.35 -7.32 16.43
C ALA A 23 -4.93 -7.38 15.84
N GLU A 24 -4.48 -6.40 15.06
CA GLU A 24 -3.20 -6.51 14.34
C GLU A 24 -1.97 -6.04 15.14
N PHE A 25 -2.16 -5.23 16.17
CA PHE A 25 -1.08 -4.87 17.11
C PHE A 25 -0.57 -6.06 17.94
N SER A 26 -1.34 -7.15 18.05
CA SER A 26 -0.98 -8.32 18.86
C SER A 26 0.04 -9.24 18.16
N VAL A 27 0.12 -9.20 16.83
CA VAL A 27 1.04 -10.05 16.06
C VAL A 27 2.44 -9.43 16.03
N TYR A 28 2.53 -8.11 15.88
CA TYR A 28 3.83 -7.39 15.82
C TYR A 28 4.57 -7.37 17.18
N ALA A 29 3.83 -7.33 18.29
CA ALA A 29 4.41 -7.40 19.64
C ALA A 29 4.95 -8.80 20.00
N ARG A 30 4.42 -9.87 19.40
CA ARG A 30 4.90 -11.24 19.64
C ARG A 30 6.17 -11.56 18.87
N PHE A 31 6.37 -10.98 17.67
CA PHE A 31 7.55 -11.25 16.85
C PHE A 31 8.82 -10.58 17.40
N THR A 32 8.71 -9.36 17.92
CA THR A 32 9.83 -8.62 18.51
C THR A 32 10.29 -9.19 19.86
N ALA A 33 9.37 -9.73 20.67
CA ALA A 33 9.72 -10.37 21.95
C ALA A 33 10.52 -11.67 21.79
N GLN A 34 10.29 -12.40 20.69
CA GLN A 34 10.90 -13.73 20.48
C GLN A 34 12.34 -13.64 19.95
N GLN A 35 12.68 -12.62 19.15
CA GLN A 35 14.06 -12.40 18.72
C GLN A 35 14.99 -11.95 19.86
N THR A 36 14.50 -11.12 20.80
CA THR A 36 15.32 -10.66 21.94
C THR A 36 15.62 -11.77 22.95
N LEU A 37 14.71 -12.74 23.08
CA LEU A 37 14.88 -13.86 24.02
C LEU A 37 15.94 -14.86 23.54
N ASP A 38 16.07 -15.04 22.22
CA ASP A 38 17.03 -15.98 21.64
C ASP A 38 18.48 -15.46 21.73
N TYR A 39 18.68 -14.14 21.67
CA TYR A 39 19.99 -13.50 21.94
C TYR A 39 20.38 -13.54 23.42
N LEU A 40 19.44 -13.37 24.34
CA LEU A 40 19.69 -13.44 25.78
C LEU A 40 19.98 -14.87 26.26
N VAL A 41 19.29 -15.89 25.71
CA VAL A 41 19.55 -17.29 26.05
C VAL A 41 20.87 -17.79 25.46
N LYS A 42 21.20 -17.43 24.21
CA LYS A 42 22.51 -17.79 23.61
C LYS A 42 23.69 -17.10 24.31
N GLY A 43 23.51 -15.86 24.77
CA GLY A 43 24.50 -15.16 25.61
C GLY A 43 24.71 -15.82 26.98
N PHE A 44 23.63 -16.27 27.63
CA PHE A 44 23.70 -16.91 28.96
C PHE A 44 24.34 -18.31 28.91
N VAL A 45 24.06 -19.12 27.88
CA VAL A 45 24.63 -20.48 27.73
C VAL A 45 26.13 -20.45 27.36
N SER A 46 26.61 -19.39 26.69
CA SER A 46 28.04 -19.25 26.41
C SER A 46 28.88 -18.90 27.64
N MET A 47 28.27 -18.40 28.73
CA MET A 47 28.98 -17.94 29.92
C MET A 47 29.07 -19.01 31.03
N SER A 48 28.29 -20.09 30.93
CA SER A 48 28.23 -21.16 31.94
C SER A 48 29.29 -22.26 31.80
N ASN A 49 30.10 -22.27 30.73
CA ASN A 49 31.10 -23.33 30.48
C ASN A 49 32.55 -22.95 30.84
N ALA A 50 32.80 -21.77 31.42
CA ALA A 50 34.15 -21.28 31.69
C ALA A 50 34.57 -21.30 33.17
N PHE A 51 33.85 -21.99 34.06
CA PHE A 51 34.16 -22.01 35.49
C PHE A 51 34.23 -23.45 36.02
N GLU A 52 35.39 -24.10 35.84
CA GLU A 52 35.77 -25.26 36.64
C GLU A 52 36.26 -24.76 38.01
N PRO A 53 35.55 -25.05 39.11
CA PRO A 53 36.02 -24.68 40.44
C PRO A 53 37.17 -25.60 40.86
N GLN A 54 38.37 -25.04 40.96
CA GLN A 54 39.49 -25.66 41.67
C GLN A 54 39.18 -25.63 43.17
N PHE A 55 38.73 -26.74 43.74
CA PHE A 55 38.54 -26.89 45.18
C PHE A 55 39.91 -27.08 45.85
N THR A 56 40.47 -25.98 46.39
CA THR A 56 41.56 -26.04 47.36
C THR A 56 40.98 -26.06 48.78
N ASP A 57 41.25 -27.14 49.51
CA ASP A 57 40.93 -27.30 50.94
C ASP A 57 41.83 -26.40 51.81
N GLU A 58 41.60 -25.09 51.77
CA GLU A 58 42.10 -24.20 52.83
C GLU A 58 41.01 -24.02 53.91
N PRO A 59 41.37 -24.06 55.21
CA PRO A 59 40.41 -23.84 56.27
C PRO A 59 39.85 -22.41 56.16
N VAL A 60 38.56 -22.31 55.84
CA VAL A 60 37.81 -21.05 55.80
C VAL A 60 37.86 -20.40 57.18
N GLN A 61 38.73 -19.40 57.33
CA GLN A 61 38.72 -18.48 58.45
C GLN A 61 37.44 -17.64 58.34
N ILE A 62 36.37 -18.06 59.00
CA ILE A 62 35.16 -17.23 59.16
C ILE A 62 35.54 -16.07 60.08
N GLN A 63 36.01 -14.97 59.49
CA GLN A 63 36.14 -13.71 60.20
C GLN A 63 34.76 -13.18 60.53
N ARG A 64 34.27 -13.52 61.72
CA ARG A 64 33.23 -12.74 62.38
C ARG A 64 33.89 -11.53 63.03
N SER A 65 33.81 -10.39 62.36
CA SER A 65 34.15 -9.11 62.97
C SER A 65 33.25 -7.98 62.43
N GLY A 66 32.58 -7.31 63.37
CA GLY A 66 32.31 -5.87 63.27
C GLY A 66 30.97 -5.42 62.67
N THR A 67 30.01 -5.17 63.58
CA THR A 67 28.97 -4.12 63.52
C THR A 67 27.93 -4.20 62.39
N GLY A 68 26.66 -4.40 62.76
CA GLY A 68 25.48 -4.54 61.87
C GLY A 68 25.09 -3.32 61.02
N LYS A 69 26.05 -2.54 60.51
CA LYS A 69 25.86 -1.40 59.59
C LYS A 69 26.36 -1.67 58.15
N GLY A 70 27.21 -2.68 57.94
CA GLY A 70 27.74 -3.01 56.61
C GLY A 70 26.70 -3.60 55.63
N CYS A 71 25.75 -4.40 56.14
CA CYS A 71 24.66 -4.95 55.33
C CYS A 71 23.69 -3.85 54.85
N LEU A 72 23.43 -2.84 55.69
CA LEU A 72 22.53 -1.73 55.35
C LEU A 72 23.13 -0.80 54.30
N ILE A 73 24.44 -0.52 54.37
CA ILE A 73 25.13 0.29 53.36
C ILE A 73 25.21 -0.47 52.03
N GLY A 74 25.51 -1.77 52.06
CA GLY A 74 25.51 -2.63 50.87
C GLY A 74 24.13 -2.71 50.20
N CYS A 75 23.05 -2.90 50.98
CA CYS A 75 21.68 -2.92 50.44
C CYS A 75 21.24 -1.56 49.90
N LEU A 76 21.65 -0.44 50.52
CA LEU A 76 21.35 0.90 50.01
C LEU A 76 22.07 1.20 48.69
N ILE A 77 23.34 0.80 48.57
CA ILE A 77 24.09 0.98 47.31
C ILE A 77 23.52 0.08 46.21
N ALA A 78 23.27 -1.21 46.50
CA ALA A 78 22.68 -2.13 45.54
C ALA A 78 21.27 -1.68 45.10
N GLY A 79 20.44 -1.24 46.05
CA GLY A 79 19.12 -0.68 45.76
C GLY A 79 19.20 0.61 44.94
N GLY A 80 20.16 1.50 45.26
CA GLY A 80 20.40 2.72 44.51
C GLY A 80 20.87 2.46 43.07
N LEU A 81 21.78 1.51 42.87
CA LEU A 81 22.23 1.09 41.54
C LEU A 81 21.11 0.44 40.74
N PHE A 82 20.28 -0.41 41.37
CA PHE A 82 19.13 -1.01 40.72
C PHE A 82 18.10 0.05 40.31
N ALA A 83 17.77 0.98 41.20
CA ALA A 83 16.87 2.09 40.89
C ALA A 83 17.43 2.97 39.75
N ALA A 84 18.73 3.29 39.77
CA ALA A 84 19.39 4.02 38.70
C ALA A 84 19.32 3.25 37.37
N ALA A 85 19.57 1.95 37.37
CA ALA A 85 19.45 1.11 36.18
C ALA A 85 18.01 1.10 35.63
N CYS A 86 16.99 0.99 36.48
CA CYS A 86 15.59 1.08 36.07
C CYS A 86 15.24 2.45 35.47
N ILE A 87 15.74 3.54 36.06
CA ILE A 87 15.55 4.91 35.52
C ILE A 87 16.23 5.04 34.16
N CYS A 88 17.49 4.59 34.03
CA CYS A 88 18.21 4.63 32.76
C CYS A 88 17.50 3.79 31.68
N ALA A 89 16.99 2.61 32.03
CA ALA A 89 16.21 1.78 31.11
C ALA A 89 14.90 2.46 30.71
N GLY A 90 14.19 3.08 31.66
CA GLY A 90 12.95 3.83 31.40
C GLY A 90 13.17 5.04 30.49
N VAL A 91 14.22 5.83 30.76
CA VAL A 91 14.60 6.97 29.92
C VAL A 91 15.08 6.50 28.54
N GLY A 92 15.89 5.45 28.49
CA GLY A 92 16.35 4.88 27.23
C GLY A 92 15.21 4.37 26.35
N ALA A 93 14.26 3.64 26.93
CA ALA A 93 13.05 3.21 26.24
C ALA A 93 12.23 4.41 25.75
N TRP A 94 12.00 5.42 26.61
CA TRP A 94 11.27 6.64 26.24
C TRP A 94 11.95 7.37 25.06
N MET A 95 13.27 7.55 25.11
CA MET A 95 14.03 8.18 24.03
C MET A 95 13.95 7.37 22.73
N PHE A 96 14.04 6.04 22.80
CA PHE A 96 13.90 5.18 21.63
C PHE A 96 12.51 5.28 21.00
N PHE A 97 11.44 5.18 21.80
CA PHE A 97 10.06 5.28 21.29
C PHE A 97 9.75 6.65 20.71
N THR A 98 10.22 7.73 21.34
CA THR A 98 10.03 9.08 20.82
C THR A 98 10.79 9.30 19.52
N ASN A 99 12.00 8.77 19.39
CA ASN A 99 12.78 8.85 18.16
C ASN A 99 12.11 8.08 17.00
N VAL A 100 11.65 6.85 17.25
CA VAL A 100 10.89 6.05 16.26
C VAL A 100 9.63 6.78 15.83
N ARG A 101 8.85 7.32 16.79
CA ARG A 101 7.66 8.12 16.48
C ARG A 101 8.02 9.31 15.59
N ASP A 102 9.07 10.05 15.94
CA ASP A 102 9.46 11.26 15.22
C ASP A 102 9.97 10.98 13.81
N GLN A 103 10.53 9.78 13.58
CA GLN A 103 10.94 9.34 12.25
C GLN A 103 9.73 9.04 11.34
N TYR A 104 8.70 8.37 11.87
CA TYR A 104 7.55 7.90 11.07
C TYR A 104 6.32 8.82 11.13
N THR A 105 6.38 9.93 11.86
CA THR A 105 5.26 10.87 12.00
C THR A 105 5.75 12.32 11.95
N SER A 106 4.95 13.18 11.32
CA SER A 106 5.22 14.62 11.25
C SER A 106 4.33 15.39 12.21
N THR A 107 4.76 16.59 12.61
CA THR A 107 3.90 17.58 13.29
C THR A 107 3.05 18.40 12.32
N GLU A 108 3.31 18.27 11.02
CA GLU A 108 2.62 19.00 9.96
C GLU A 108 1.99 18.02 8.96
N PRO A 109 0.77 18.29 8.48
CA PRO A 109 0.15 17.50 7.43
C PRO A 109 0.91 17.69 6.11
N MET A 110 0.98 16.63 5.31
CA MET A 110 1.41 16.75 3.91
C MET A 110 0.38 17.55 3.11
N ASP A 111 0.85 18.48 2.28
CA ASP A 111 0.00 19.27 1.38
C ASP A 111 -0.49 18.41 0.22
N LEU A 112 -1.76 17.99 0.29
CA LEU A 112 -2.40 17.17 -0.72
C LEU A 112 -3.33 18.03 -1.57
N LYS A 113 -3.11 17.99 -2.89
CA LYS A 113 -4.01 18.64 -3.85
C LYS A 113 -5.40 18.04 -3.73
N THR A 114 -6.42 18.88 -3.93
CA THR A 114 -7.81 18.46 -3.98
C THR A 114 -8.33 18.78 -5.37
N VAL A 115 -8.90 17.79 -6.05
CA VAL A 115 -9.53 17.97 -7.36
C VAL A 115 -11.02 18.18 -7.11
N GLU A 116 -11.50 19.38 -7.39
CA GLU A 116 -12.91 19.72 -7.29
C GLU A 116 -13.53 19.75 -8.69
N TYR A 117 -14.43 18.80 -8.96
CA TYR A 117 -15.27 18.83 -10.14
C TYR A 117 -16.47 19.74 -9.91
N SER A 118 -16.96 20.36 -10.98
CA SER A 118 -18.26 21.02 -10.96
C SER A 118 -19.39 20.00 -10.74
N ASP A 119 -20.56 20.48 -10.31
CA ASP A 119 -21.74 19.63 -10.11
C ASP A 119 -22.14 18.88 -11.40
N GLU A 120 -21.92 19.50 -12.57
CA GLU A 120 -22.23 18.91 -13.87
C GLU A 120 -21.25 17.79 -14.25
N GLU A 121 -19.95 17.99 -14.03
CA GLU A 121 -18.90 16.98 -14.27
C GLU A 121 -19.06 15.80 -13.31
N MET A 122 -19.30 16.07 -12.02
CA MET A 122 -19.55 15.04 -11.02
C MET A 122 -20.79 14.21 -11.33
N LYS A 123 -21.86 14.85 -11.83
CA LYS A 123 -23.06 14.14 -12.29
C LYS A 123 -22.76 13.27 -13.52
N THR A 124 -21.95 13.76 -14.45
CA THR A 124 -21.54 12.99 -15.63
C THR A 124 -20.71 11.77 -15.25
N LEU A 125 -19.72 11.93 -14.36
CA LEU A 125 -18.91 10.84 -13.83
C LEU A 125 -19.77 9.78 -13.11
N LYS A 126 -20.68 10.22 -12.22
CA LYS A 126 -21.62 9.33 -11.52
C LYS A 126 -22.51 8.56 -12.48
N ASN A 127 -23.06 9.24 -13.50
CA ASN A 127 -23.90 8.59 -14.51
C ASN A 127 -23.12 7.56 -15.33
N ARG A 128 -21.85 7.84 -15.67
CA ARG A 128 -20.98 6.89 -16.38
C ARG A 128 -20.73 5.63 -15.54
N ILE A 129 -20.33 5.81 -14.28
CA ILE A 129 -20.06 4.69 -13.35
C ILE A 129 -21.34 3.89 -13.06
N GLU A 130 -22.44 4.57 -12.75
CA GLU A 130 -23.70 3.92 -12.40
C GLU A 130 -24.32 3.22 -13.61
N GLY A 131 -24.29 3.83 -14.80
CA GLY A 131 -24.76 3.21 -16.03
C GLY A 131 -23.97 1.95 -16.39
N PHE A 132 -22.65 1.98 -16.21
CA PHE A 132 -21.80 0.81 -16.37
C PHE A 132 -22.11 -0.28 -15.33
N ARG A 133 -22.24 0.09 -14.05
CA ARG A 133 -22.60 -0.82 -12.95
C ARG A 133 -23.98 -1.46 -13.16
N GLN A 134 -24.97 -0.72 -13.65
CA GLN A 134 -26.32 -1.23 -13.89
C GLN A 134 -26.31 -2.31 -14.98
N LYS A 135 -25.59 -2.09 -16.08
CA LYS A 135 -25.42 -3.10 -17.14
C LYS A 135 -24.77 -4.37 -16.60
N LEU A 136 -23.67 -4.25 -15.85
CA LEU A 136 -23.00 -5.38 -15.19
C LEU A 136 -23.90 -6.14 -14.19
N ASN A 137 -24.82 -5.45 -13.52
CA ASN A 137 -25.76 -6.07 -12.58
C ASN A 137 -26.96 -6.71 -13.28
N ALA A 138 -27.35 -6.20 -14.44
CA ALA A 138 -28.37 -6.79 -15.29
C ALA A 138 -27.87 -8.06 -16.03
N GLY A 139 -26.56 -8.35 -15.98
CA GLY A 139 -25.94 -9.41 -16.77
C GLY A 139 -25.74 -9.03 -18.24
N GLU A 140 -25.86 -7.75 -18.56
CA GLU A 140 -25.54 -7.21 -19.87
C GLU A 140 -24.06 -6.87 -19.95
N THR A 141 -23.44 -7.11 -21.11
CA THR A 141 -22.06 -6.72 -21.36
C THR A 141 -22.02 -5.26 -21.86
N PRO A 142 -21.37 -4.33 -21.15
CA PRO A 142 -21.13 -2.98 -21.65
C PRO A 142 -20.35 -2.99 -22.97
N GLU A 143 -20.82 -2.20 -23.94
CA GLU A 143 -20.15 -2.04 -25.24
C GLU A 143 -18.76 -1.40 -25.11
N GLN A 144 -18.58 -0.53 -24.11
CA GLN A 144 -17.33 0.20 -23.86
C GLN A 144 -16.77 -0.15 -22.48
N ASP A 145 -15.45 -0.22 -22.40
CA ASP A 145 -14.71 -0.38 -21.14
C ASP A 145 -14.88 0.89 -20.29
N LEU A 146 -14.87 0.75 -18.97
CA LEU A 146 -14.92 1.91 -18.08
C LEU A 146 -13.51 2.43 -17.85
N GLU A 147 -13.22 3.59 -18.43
CA GLU A 147 -11.98 4.31 -18.23
C GLU A 147 -12.14 5.39 -17.15
N LEU A 148 -11.27 5.38 -16.13
CA LEU A 148 -11.22 6.38 -15.07
C LEU A 148 -9.84 7.03 -15.01
N THR A 149 -9.78 8.35 -15.06
CA THR A 149 -8.52 9.09 -14.87
C THR A 149 -8.18 9.22 -13.39
N ALA A 150 -6.94 9.62 -13.09
CA ALA A 150 -6.58 10.00 -11.71
C ALA A 150 -7.47 11.13 -11.17
N ASP A 151 -7.84 12.09 -12.02
CA ASP A 151 -8.72 13.20 -11.64
C ASP A 151 -10.15 12.73 -11.33
N ASP A 152 -10.68 11.76 -12.08
CA ASP A 152 -11.99 11.16 -11.78
C ASP A 152 -11.99 10.49 -10.40
N ILE A 153 -10.92 9.77 -10.08
CA ILE A 153 -10.73 9.11 -8.77
C ILE A 153 -10.59 10.17 -7.67
N ASN A 154 -9.75 11.18 -7.87
CA ASN A 154 -9.53 12.26 -6.90
C ASN A 154 -10.79 13.10 -6.67
N ALA A 155 -11.59 13.35 -7.71
CA ALA A 155 -12.86 14.04 -7.60
C ALA A 155 -13.85 13.22 -6.76
N TRP A 156 -13.88 11.90 -6.97
CA TRP A 156 -14.71 11.01 -6.15
C TRP A 156 -14.24 10.95 -4.69
N ILE A 157 -12.93 10.90 -4.44
CA ILE A 157 -12.33 10.99 -3.09
C ILE A 157 -12.69 12.33 -2.43
N SER A 158 -12.60 13.42 -3.16
CA SER A 158 -12.88 14.77 -2.67
C SER A 158 -14.36 15.01 -2.35
N ALA A 159 -15.26 14.17 -2.87
CA ALA A 159 -16.67 14.19 -2.52
C ALA A 159 -16.98 13.56 -1.15
N ASP A 160 -16.07 12.79 -0.56
CA ASP A 160 -16.19 12.26 0.80
C ASP A 160 -15.40 13.14 1.79
N GLU A 161 -16.11 13.82 2.69
CA GLU A 161 -15.55 14.67 3.75
C GLU A 161 -14.50 13.95 4.63
N LYS A 162 -14.55 12.61 4.73
CA LYS A 162 -13.58 11.84 5.51
C LYS A 162 -12.26 11.66 4.80
N LEU A 163 -12.26 11.67 3.47
CA LEU A 163 -11.09 11.41 2.62
C LEU A 163 -10.56 12.68 1.94
N LYS A 164 -11.42 13.69 1.74
CA LYS A 164 -11.06 15.00 1.20
C LYS A 164 -9.86 15.58 1.96
N GLY A 165 -8.81 15.94 1.23
CA GLY A 165 -7.58 16.50 1.77
C GLY A 165 -6.71 15.51 2.58
N LYS A 166 -7.02 14.21 2.56
CA LYS A 166 -6.25 13.17 3.27
C LYS A 166 -5.69 12.09 2.37
N VAL A 167 -6.26 11.91 1.18
CA VAL A 167 -5.82 10.93 0.19
C VAL A 167 -5.76 11.61 -1.16
N PHE A 168 -4.68 11.37 -1.90
CA PHE A 168 -4.52 11.83 -3.27
C PHE A 168 -3.91 10.73 -4.12
N VAL A 169 -4.41 10.54 -5.32
CA VAL A 169 -3.97 9.49 -6.25
C VAL A 169 -3.36 10.13 -7.50
N ARG A 170 -2.25 9.57 -7.97
CA ARG A 170 -1.64 9.84 -9.27
C ARG A 170 -1.46 8.54 -10.03
N ILE A 171 -1.39 8.63 -11.33
CA ILE A 171 -1.02 7.52 -12.19
C ILE A 171 0.22 7.97 -12.96
N GLU A 172 1.32 7.27 -12.74
CA GLU A 172 2.65 7.59 -13.28
C GLU A 172 3.28 6.28 -13.75
N ASP A 173 3.79 6.25 -14.98
CA ASP A 173 4.45 5.06 -15.57
C ASP A 173 3.59 3.78 -15.51
N ASP A 174 2.29 3.88 -15.77
CA ASP A 174 1.28 2.80 -15.63
C ASP A 174 1.18 2.20 -14.21
N GLN A 175 1.74 2.88 -13.21
CA GLN A 175 1.62 2.54 -11.80
C GLN A 175 0.74 3.55 -11.07
N VAL A 176 0.13 3.10 -9.97
CA VAL A 176 -0.73 3.93 -9.14
C VAL A 176 0.08 4.45 -7.98
N ARG A 177 0.23 5.77 -7.86
CA ARG A 177 0.82 6.40 -6.70
C ARG A 177 -0.27 6.97 -5.80
N GLY A 178 -0.28 6.58 -4.53
CA GLY A 178 -1.17 7.14 -3.53
C GLY A 178 -0.38 7.90 -2.48
N ASP A 179 -0.77 9.15 -2.21
CA ASP A 179 -0.27 9.96 -1.10
C ASP A 179 -1.35 10.07 -0.02
N VAL A 180 -0.95 9.98 1.24
CA VAL A 180 -1.85 9.98 2.39
C VAL A 180 -1.33 10.88 3.51
N SER A 181 -2.24 11.63 4.12
CA SER A 181 -1.99 12.53 5.25
C SER A 181 -3.11 12.34 6.27
N MET A 182 -2.84 11.57 7.33
CA MET A 182 -3.84 11.26 8.35
C MET A 182 -3.44 11.78 9.73
N PRO A 183 -4.29 12.55 10.42
CA PRO A 183 -4.04 12.96 11.80
C PRO A 183 -4.07 11.73 12.73
N LEU A 184 -3.17 11.72 13.72
CA LEU A 184 -3.02 10.65 14.70
C LEU A 184 -3.61 11.03 16.07
N ASP A 185 -4.46 12.05 16.12
CA ASP A 185 -5.01 12.64 17.36
C ASP A 185 -5.79 11.65 18.24
N GLY A 186 -6.27 10.54 17.66
CA GLY A 186 -6.97 9.47 18.38
C GLY A 186 -6.07 8.35 18.93
N LEU A 187 -4.76 8.36 18.65
CA LEU A 187 -3.83 7.31 19.07
C LEU A 187 -2.99 7.75 20.29
N PRO A 188 -2.62 6.82 21.19
CA PRO A 188 -1.70 7.13 22.27
C PRO A 188 -0.38 7.64 21.68
N MET A 189 0.08 8.81 22.16
CA MET A 189 1.29 9.51 21.68
C MET A 189 1.20 10.09 20.25
N GLY A 190 0.03 10.06 19.60
CA GLY A 190 -0.21 10.59 18.25
C GLY A 190 -0.81 12.00 18.19
N SER A 191 -1.18 12.60 19.33
CA SER A 191 -1.78 13.93 19.39
C SER A 191 -0.87 15.02 18.82
N GLY A 192 -1.43 15.85 17.94
CA GLY A 192 -0.72 16.91 17.22
C GLY A 192 0.25 16.38 16.16
N ARG A 193 0.07 15.15 15.69
CA ARG A 193 0.91 14.51 14.69
C ARG A 193 0.12 13.90 13.55
N TYR A 194 0.79 13.75 12.41
CA TYR A 194 0.27 13.24 11.17
C TYR A 194 1.11 12.05 10.70
N PHE A 195 0.43 11.03 10.21
CA PHE A 195 1.03 10.02 9.37
C PHE A 195 0.99 10.51 7.93
N ASN A 196 2.17 10.83 7.40
CA ASN A 196 2.37 11.23 6.02
C ASN A 196 3.04 10.07 5.30
N GLY A 197 2.36 9.48 4.33
CA GLY A 197 2.88 8.35 3.57
C GLY A 197 2.67 8.54 2.08
N SER A 198 3.52 7.94 1.28
CA SER A 198 3.23 7.69 -0.12
C SER A 198 3.54 6.25 -0.49
N GLY A 199 2.84 5.72 -1.49
CA GLY A 199 3.05 4.36 -1.97
C GLY A 199 2.83 4.28 -3.47
N THR A 200 3.64 3.45 -4.13
CA THR A 200 3.46 3.09 -5.54
C THR A 200 2.95 1.66 -5.60
N PHE A 201 1.90 1.41 -6.37
CA PHE A 201 1.21 0.15 -6.47
C PHE A 201 1.10 -0.30 -7.92
N ASP A 202 1.36 -1.57 -8.17
CA ASP A 202 0.96 -2.24 -9.39
C ASP A 202 -0.43 -2.82 -9.21
N VAL A 203 -1.30 -2.58 -10.20
CA VAL A 203 -2.67 -3.08 -10.22
C VAL A 203 -2.89 -3.86 -11.51
N SER A 204 -3.21 -5.13 -11.37
CA SER A 204 -3.55 -6.02 -12.48
C SER A 204 -4.64 -7.00 -12.08
N MET A 205 -5.28 -7.64 -13.07
CA MET A 205 -6.19 -8.75 -12.85
C MET A 205 -5.67 -9.98 -13.58
N GLU A 206 -5.58 -11.11 -12.86
CA GLU A 206 -5.15 -12.38 -13.42
C GLU A 206 -6.17 -13.46 -13.03
N ASN A 207 -6.71 -14.18 -14.01
CA ASN A 207 -7.68 -15.27 -13.78
C ASN A 207 -8.91 -14.85 -12.93
N GLY A 208 -9.35 -13.60 -13.05
CA GLY A 208 -10.47 -13.04 -12.28
C GLY A 208 -10.13 -12.70 -10.82
N GLU A 209 -8.85 -12.74 -10.45
CA GLU A 209 -8.35 -12.26 -9.15
C GLU A 209 -7.66 -10.91 -9.32
N LEU A 210 -8.10 -9.91 -8.56
CA LEU A 210 -7.46 -8.59 -8.52
C LEU A 210 -6.14 -8.70 -7.74
N ASN A 211 -5.05 -8.26 -8.35
CA ASN A 211 -3.71 -8.23 -7.79
C ASN A 211 -3.27 -6.78 -7.61
N VAL A 212 -3.11 -6.36 -6.35
CA VAL A 212 -2.61 -5.04 -5.98
C VAL A 212 -1.35 -5.23 -5.15
N ARG A 213 -0.19 -4.89 -5.70
CA ARG A 213 1.11 -5.05 -5.03
C ARG A 213 1.77 -3.72 -4.79
N MET A 214 2.26 -3.51 -3.59
CA MET A 214 3.04 -2.34 -3.24
C MET A 214 4.46 -2.50 -3.78
N GLN A 215 4.92 -1.58 -4.62
CA GLN A 215 6.28 -1.58 -5.18
C GLN A 215 7.24 -0.71 -4.39
N LYS A 216 6.78 0.47 -4.00
CA LYS A 216 7.53 1.46 -3.22
C LYS A 216 6.63 2.02 -2.14
N ALA A 217 7.23 2.37 -1.01
CA ALA A 217 6.57 3.14 0.03
C ALA A 217 7.55 4.13 0.64
N GLU A 218 7.02 5.29 1.00
CA GLU A 218 7.73 6.33 1.70
C GLU A 218 6.89 6.73 2.91
N VAL A 219 7.55 7.02 4.02
CA VAL A 219 6.94 7.59 5.20
C VAL A 219 7.69 8.86 5.55
N ASN A 220 6.97 9.97 5.67
CA ASN A 220 7.54 11.29 5.93
C ASN A 220 8.63 11.71 4.91
N GLY A 221 8.51 11.25 3.65
CA GLY A 221 9.48 11.50 2.58
C GLY A 221 10.72 10.61 2.61
N GLU A 222 10.84 9.69 3.57
CA GLU A 222 11.91 8.69 3.61
C GLU A 222 11.42 7.35 3.06
N PRO A 223 12.21 6.67 2.19
CA PRO A 223 11.83 5.35 1.70
C PRO A 223 11.79 4.34 2.85
N VAL A 224 10.78 3.48 2.85
CA VAL A 224 10.67 2.39 3.81
C VAL A 224 11.84 1.42 3.63
N PRO A 225 12.51 0.97 4.72
CA PRO A 225 13.67 0.09 4.59
C PRO A 225 13.35 -1.21 3.86
N GLU A 226 14.29 -1.66 3.02
CA GLU A 226 14.12 -2.80 2.12
C GLU A 226 13.65 -4.11 2.81
N PRO A 227 14.14 -4.48 4.01
CA PRO A 227 13.64 -5.68 4.70
C PRO A 227 12.14 -5.65 5.02
N PHE A 228 11.56 -4.46 5.24
CA PHE A 228 10.12 -4.32 5.42
C PHE A 228 9.38 -4.34 4.07
N MET A 229 9.96 -3.71 3.05
CA MET A 229 9.41 -3.71 1.70
C MET A 229 9.35 -5.10 1.08
N GLU A 230 10.34 -5.97 1.31
CA GLU A 230 10.35 -7.36 0.85
C GLU A 230 9.11 -8.13 1.32
N GLY A 231 8.73 -7.96 2.60
CA GLY A 231 7.52 -8.55 3.15
C GLY A 231 6.24 -7.99 2.53
N MET A 232 6.18 -6.68 2.28
CA MET A 232 4.99 -6.02 1.71
C MET A 232 4.80 -6.30 0.20
N ARG A 233 5.90 -6.40 -0.57
CA ARG A 233 5.86 -6.72 -2.01
C ARG A 233 5.34 -8.13 -2.29
N GLY A 234 5.56 -9.05 -1.36
CA GLY A 234 5.11 -10.44 -1.46
C GLY A 234 3.60 -10.63 -1.24
N GLU A 235 2.92 -9.62 -0.69
CA GLU A 235 1.50 -9.71 -0.34
C GLU A 235 0.62 -8.99 -1.37
N ASN A 236 -0.48 -9.63 -1.74
CA ASN A 236 -1.53 -9.00 -2.55
C ASN A 236 -2.51 -8.25 -1.62
N LEU A 237 -2.50 -6.91 -1.67
CA LEU A 237 -3.35 -6.06 -0.84
C LEU A 237 -4.85 -6.19 -1.17
N ALA A 238 -5.18 -6.67 -2.38
CA ALA A 238 -6.56 -6.94 -2.78
C ALA A 238 -7.08 -8.31 -2.32
N LYS A 239 -6.25 -9.16 -1.71
CA LYS A 239 -6.64 -10.51 -1.26
C LYS A 239 -7.82 -10.48 -0.30
N GLU A 240 -7.83 -9.56 0.66
CA GLU A 240 -8.93 -9.41 1.60
C GLU A 240 -10.19 -8.83 0.94
N PHE A 241 -10.02 -7.96 -0.07
CA PHE A 241 -11.14 -7.45 -0.84
C PHE A 241 -11.84 -8.58 -1.61
N SER A 242 -11.08 -9.47 -2.25
CA SER A 242 -11.58 -10.63 -2.99
C SER A 242 -12.19 -11.74 -2.12
N LYS A 243 -11.89 -11.80 -0.82
CA LYS A 243 -12.48 -12.80 0.10
C LYS A 243 -13.93 -12.51 0.47
N GLN A 244 -14.36 -11.26 0.36
CA GLN A 244 -15.74 -10.91 0.67
C GLN A 244 -16.65 -11.37 -0.48
N PRO A 245 -17.75 -12.10 -0.19
CA PRO A 245 -18.58 -12.71 -1.23
C PRO A 245 -19.16 -11.68 -2.21
N GLU A 246 -19.59 -10.51 -1.71
CA GLU A 246 -20.13 -9.42 -2.53
C GLU A 246 -19.09 -8.87 -3.51
N ASN A 247 -17.85 -8.69 -3.05
CA ASN A 247 -16.76 -8.19 -3.89
C ASN A 247 -16.26 -9.25 -4.87
N ALA A 248 -16.19 -10.51 -4.46
CA ALA A 248 -15.80 -11.62 -5.33
C ALA A 248 -16.79 -11.78 -6.49
N GLU A 249 -18.09 -11.68 -6.22
CA GLU A 249 -19.12 -11.70 -7.26
C GLU A 249 -19.03 -10.50 -8.20
N PHE A 250 -18.66 -9.33 -7.68
CA PHE A 250 -18.42 -8.15 -8.51
C PHE A 250 -17.19 -8.31 -9.40
N LEU A 251 -16.06 -8.74 -8.84
CA LEU A 251 -14.80 -8.93 -9.57
C LEU A 251 -14.90 -9.98 -10.69
N LYS A 252 -15.68 -11.05 -10.48
CA LYS A 252 -15.93 -12.08 -11.51
C LYS A 252 -16.64 -11.56 -12.77
N LYS A 253 -17.25 -10.38 -12.71
CA LYS A 253 -17.89 -9.72 -13.85
C LYS A 253 -16.89 -9.00 -14.74
N PHE A 254 -15.65 -8.84 -14.28
CA PHE A 254 -14.57 -8.25 -15.04
C PHE A 254 -13.70 -9.33 -15.66
N GLU A 255 -13.23 -9.03 -16.86
CA GLU A 255 -12.22 -9.82 -17.56
C GLU A 255 -10.82 -9.30 -17.22
N ASP A 256 -10.68 -7.98 -17.21
CA ASP A 256 -9.42 -7.29 -16.92
C ASP A 256 -9.67 -6.02 -16.10
N ILE A 257 -8.74 -5.74 -15.19
CA ILE A 257 -8.60 -4.48 -14.49
C ILE A 257 -7.12 -4.13 -14.55
N SER A 258 -6.79 -3.09 -15.28
CA SER A 258 -5.40 -2.67 -15.49
C SER A 258 -5.27 -1.15 -15.50
N VAL A 259 -4.04 -0.68 -15.35
CA VAL A 259 -3.68 0.73 -15.44
C VAL A 259 -2.82 0.89 -16.69
N LYS A 260 -3.30 1.69 -17.65
CA LYS A 260 -2.63 1.94 -18.94
C LYS A 260 -2.94 3.35 -19.41
N ASP A 261 -1.97 3.97 -20.09
CA ASP A 261 -2.12 5.29 -20.70
C ASP A 261 -2.59 6.36 -19.70
N GLY A 262 -2.15 6.25 -18.44
CA GLY A 262 -2.54 7.17 -17.37
C GLY A 262 -3.99 7.00 -16.87
N LYS A 263 -4.64 5.87 -17.17
CA LYS A 263 -6.04 5.60 -16.80
C LYS A 263 -6.19 4.21 -16.17
N PHE A 264 -7.16 4.10 -15.27
CA PHE A 264 -7.70 2.79 -14.88
C PHE A 264 -8.68 2.32 -15.94
N ILE A 265 -8.45 1.13 -16.48
CA ILE A 265 -9.30 0.49 -17.47
C ILE A 265 -9.96 -0.71 -16.81
N LEU A 266 -11.29 -0.69 -16.73
CA LEU A 266 -12.09 -1.80 -16.24
C LEU A 266 -12.86 -2.42 -17.40
N ARG A 267 -12.46 -3.64 -17.78
CA ARG A 267 -13.07 -4.40 -18.87
C ARG A 267 -14.05 -5.43 -18.32
N ALA A 268 -15.29 -5.33 -18.77
CA ALA A 268 -16.32 -6.31 -18.45
C ALA A 268 -16.09 -7.62 -19.21
N LYS A 269 -16.41 -8.74 -18.57
CA LYS A 269 -16.42 -10.05 -19.23
C LYS A 269 -17.48 -10.06 -20.31
N ARG A 270 -17.05 -10.24 -21.56
CA ARG A 270 -17.92 -10.45 -22.71
C ARG A 270 -18.05 -11.95 -22.92
N ASP A 271 -19.26 -12.43 -23.18
CA ASP A 271 -19.45 -13.80 -23.67
C ASP A 271 -18.93 -13.87 -25.11
N THR A 272 -17.61 -13.82 -25.25
CA THR A 272 -16.92 -14.14 -26.48
C THR A 272 -17.07 -15.64 -26.63
N GLY A 273 -17.99 -16.07 -27.49
CA GLY A 273 -17.94 -17.43 -28.01
C GLY A 273 -16.54 -17.66 -28.56
N GLU A 274 -15.79 -18.56 -27.90
CA GLU A 274 -14.61 -19.27 -28.39
C GLU A 274 -13.86 -18.61 -29.56
N ASN A 275 -12.82 -17.83 -29.24
CA ASN A 275 -11.53 -17.83 -29.93
C ASN A 275 -10.57 -16.90 -29.19
N ASP A 276 -10.11 -17.39 -28.03
CA ASP A 276 -8.86 -16.94 -27.43
C ASP A 276 -7.71 -17.63 -28.20
N GLU A 277 -7.43 -17.13 -29.41
CA GLU A 277 -6.10 -17.29 -30.00
C GLU A 277 -5.15 -16.40 -29.20
N SER A 278 -4.73 -16.93 -28.05
CA SER A 278 -3.44 -16.58 -27.47
C SER A 278 -2.36 -16.97 -28.49
N VAL A 279 -2.04 -16.06 -29.40
CA VAL A 279 -0.81 -16.14 -30.19
C VAL A 279 0.34 -15.87 -29.22
N SER A 280 0.76 -16.94 -28.55
CA SER A 280 2.06 -17.05 -27.90
C SER A 280 3.14 -16.86 -28.97
N PRO A 281 3.96 -15.80 -28.93
CA PRO A 281 5.07 -15.62 -29.88
C PRO A 281 6.23 -16.51 -29.45
N ASN A 282 6.09 -17.84 -29.58
CA ASN A 282 7.23 -18.73 -29.41
C ASN A 282 7.07 -20.06 -30.13
N GLU A 283 6.93 -20.02 -31.45
CA GLU A 283 7.23 -21.17 -32.31
C GLU A 283 7.46 -20.71 -33.77
N ILE A 284 8.55 -19.97 -34.01
CA ILE A 284 9.18 -19.92 -35.34
C ILE A 284 10.69 -20.01 -35.15
N GLU A 285 11.17 -21.17 -34.72
CA GLU A 285 12.52 -21.64 -35.07
C GLU A 285 12.51 -23.17 -35.04
N ALA A 286 12.34 -23.78 -36.22
CA ALA A 286 13.04 -24.99 -36.64
C ALA A 286 12.27 -25.66 -37.79
N SER A 287 12.66 -25.36 -39.02
CA SER A 287 12.89 -26.33 -40.12
C SER A 287 12.67 -25.68 -41.49
N VAL A 288 13.71 -25.13 -42.09
CA VAL A 288 14.04 -25.39 -43.51
C VAL A 288 15.54 -25.19 -43.68
N GLU A 289 16.29 -26.28 -43.82
CA GLU A 289 17.61 -26.28 -44.46
C GLU A 289 17.46 -26.62 -45.95
N ALA A 290 18.29 -25.96 -46.76
CA ALA A 290 18.81 -26.34 -48.09
C ALA A 290 17.81 -26.40 -49.27
N GLU A 291 18.12 -25.97 -50.50
CA GLU A 291 19.30 -25.43 -51.17
C GLU A 291 18.84 -24.92 -52.57
N ASP A 292 19.74 -24.20 -53.27
CA ASP A 292 19.95 -24.23 -54.74
C ASP A 292 19.35 -23.11 -55.64
N ASP A 293 20.26 -22.24 -56.11
CA ASP A 293 20.49 -21.66 -57.46
C ASP A 293 19.31 -21.06 -58.26
N THR A 294 19.36 -19.92 -58.98
CA THR A 294 20.45 -19.34 -59.80
C THR A 294 20.05 -17.91 -60.26
N GLU A 295 21.06 -17.05 -60.43
CA GLU A 295 21.27 -15.96 -61.43
C GLU A 295 20.15 -15.02 -61.93
N GLY A 296 20.49 -13.72 -61.91
CA GLY A 296 20.37 -12.87 -63.11
C GLY A 296 19.83 -11.46 -62.91
N SER A 297 20.75 -10.46 -62.88
CA SER A 297 20.74 -9.16 -63.61
C SER A 297 19.40 -8.43 -63.83
N ASP A 298 19.22 -7.12 -63.62
CA ASP A 298 20.11 -6.02 -63.98
C ASP A 298 19.52 -4.65 -63.52
N GLU A 299 20.41 -3.65 -63.56
CA GLU A 299 20.18 -2.21 -63.75
C GLU A 299 19.33 -1.36 -62.77
N THR A 300 20.07 -0.46 -62.11
CA THR A 300 19.64 0.90 -61.73
C THR A 300 19.68 1.79 -62.99
N PRO A 301 18.91 2.90 -63.08
CA PRO A 301 19.48 4.15 -62.58
C PRO A 301 18.47 5.14 -61.96
N ALA A 302 19.07 6.07 -61.21
CA ALA A 302 18.48 7.24 -60.61
C ALA A 302 17.84 8.23 -61.63
N THR A 303 17.12 9.23 -61.10
CA THR A 303 17.48 10.67 -61.25
C THR A 303 16.24 11.58 -61.28
N ASP A 304 16.18 12.41 -60.24
CA ASP A 304 15.84 13.84 -60.16
C ASP A 304 14.47 14.44 -60.58
N ALA A 305 13.97 15.19 -59.59
CA ALA A 305 13.66 16.63 -59.64
C ALA A 305 12.25 17.14 -60.00
N ASP A 306 11.97 18.24 -59.30
CA ASP A 306 11.13 19.39 -59.65
C ASP A 306 9.60 19.23 -59.50
N THR A 307 8.82 20.22 -59.05
CA THR A 307 9.09 21.55 -58.46
C THR A 307 7.71 22.17 -58.14
N SER A 308 7.68 23.12 -57.17
CA SER A 308 6.66 24.19 -57.00
C SER A 308 5.21 23.78 -56.69
N SER A 309 4.38 24.56 -56.00
CA SER A 309 4.44 25.95 -55.51
C SER A 309 3.14 26.22 -54.74
N ASP A 310 3.14 27.30 -53.95
CA ASP A 310 1.99 28.20 -53.72
C ASP A 310 0.87 27.69 -52.79
N THR A 311 0.27 28.45 -51.86
CA THR A 311 0.05 29.91 -51.72
C THR A 311 -0.29 30.16 -50.23
N THR A 312 0.49 30.97 -49.51
CA THR A 312 0.13 32.32 -49.00
C THR A 312 -1.09 32.41 -48.06
N GLU A 313 -0.79 32.74 -46.79
CA GLU A 313 -1.42 33.72 -45.89
C GLU A 313 -2.48 34.68 -46.52
N PRO A 314 -3.41 35.30 -45.75
CA PRO A 314 -3.00 36.19 -44.65
C PRO A 314 -3.96 36.27 -43.43
N GLU A 315 -3.35 36.47 -42.26
CA GLU A 315 -3.87 37.31 -41.18
C GLU A 315 -4.07 38.76 -41.72
N PRO A 316 -4.90 39.67 -41.14
CA PRO A 316 -4.59 40.13 -39.78
C PRO A 316 -5.74 40.80 -38.98
N ALA A 317 -5.38 41.10 -37.73
CA ALA A 317 -5.55 42.39 -37.05
C ALA A 317 -6.84 42.73 -36.27
N THR A 318 -6.59 42.89 -34.96
CA THR A 318 -6.81 44.11 -34.13
C THR A 318 -8.10 44.28 -33.32
N ALA A 319 -7.85 44.29 -32.00
CA ALA A 319 -8.13 45.37 -31.04
C ALA A 319 -9.59 45.84 -30.82
N SER A 320 -10.07 45.62 -29.59
CA SER A 320 -10.58 46.65 -28.67
C SER A 320 -10.55 46.12 -27.24
#